data_AF-A0A8H5TGZ1-F1
#
_entry.id   AF-A0A8H5TGZ1-F1
#
_cell.length_a   1.000
_cell.length_b   1.000
_cell.length_c   1.000
_cell.angle_alpha   90.00
_cell.angle_beta   90.00
_cell.angle_gamma   90.00
#
_symmetry.space_group_name_H-M   'P 1'
#
loop_
_entity.id
_entity.type
_entity.pdbx_description
1 polymer ?
#
loop_
_entity_poly.entity_id
_entity_poly.type
_entity_poly.pdbx_seq_one_letter_code
_entity_poly.pdbx_strand_id
1 'polypeptide(L)'
;MAFLELTAPRSSFAESTSTIYSEDNKIVALTPPAPAFAELTNPTSAEFDVDNTDKAFDLIIANLNAMRAKVQTLESENKELKSQVKYEKSFKEHYSNSLDEANRNFHSSEVEAATKVQALESENNDLKAQVEVEKSSKEQISKTLDQANDNWHSAELAVIVKLQGLELEINDLKSQVEHEKSSKEQLSKDLEEANHNLHSAELEAAKVQALESENSEFKAQVEYEKSFKEHYSNSLDEANRNWHNAEFNAAAKEAELGRVRERLTLVQAQAAEQAQLHAVKEQNIQLHAQFRVKFILTTHHYVQVIKHMMHDWKVQVEQKIDEDYEKNKENESDATSLDAEYERLKSLIEGHDHMINNIKKGNEKFVAAIKNARELENPTQVTELTADRFQAFLYEREKMVAQLESEKQDQMTDDVAEEMIEIPIEKKEKTKAERKKAKNAAKKAAKKAKKANAKKSNAEK
;
A
#
# COMPACT_ATOMS: atom_id res chain seq x y z
N MET A 1 15.17 -29.36 42.73
CA MET A 1 14.22 -29.79 41.69
C MET A 1 14.57 -29.08 40.39
N ALA A 2 14.87 -29.81 39.31
CA ALA A 2 15.13 -29.22 38.00
C ALA A 2 13.78 -28.99 37.31
N PHE A 3 13.26 -27.77 37.39
CA PHE A 3 12.05 -27.37 36.69
C PHE A 3 12.38 -27.13 35.22
N LEU A 4 11.54 -27.67 34.33
CA LEU A 4 11.59 -27.45 32.89
C LEU A 4 11.49 -25.94 32.61
N GLU A 5 12.62 -25.32 32.27
CA GLU A 5 12.62 -23.98 31.68
C GLU A 5 11.87 -24.04 30.36
N LEU A 6 10.75 -23.32 30.28
CA LEU A 6 10.08 -22.98 29.02
C LEU A 6 10.97 -21.98 28.25
N THR A 7 12.09 -22.48 27.72
CA THR A 7 12.87 -21.75 26.72
C THR A 7 12.08 -21.66 25.42
N ALA A 8 12.11 -20.46 24.83
CA ALA A 8 11.45 -20.14 23.57
C ALA A 8 11.76 -21.17 22.46
N PRO A 9 10.82 -21.41 21.51
CA PRO A 9 11.10 -22.23 20.35
C PRO A 9 12.34 -21.69 19.62
N ARG A 10 13.37 -22.55 19.49
CA ARG A 10 14.55 -22.24 18.67
C ARG A 10 14.09 -22.02 17.23
N SER A 11 14.16 -20.77 16.79
CA SER A 11 14.22 -20.46 15.36
C SER A 11 15.52 -21.04 14.82
N SER A 12 15.41 -21.90 13.82
CA SER A 12 16.55 -22.41 13.06
C SER A 12 17.10 -21.29 12.17
N PHE A 13 18.15 -20.60 12.61
CA PHE A 13 19.12 -19.99 11.69
C PHE A 13 20.49 -19.92 12.36
N ALA A 14 21.49 -20.49 11.69
CA ALA A 14 22.86 -20.63 12.16
C ALA A 14 23.73 -19.43 11.76
N GLU A 15 24.69 -19.13 12.65
CA GLU A 15 25.97 -18.40 12.50
C GLU A 15 25.90 -16.91 12.06
N SER A 16 26.51 -15.97 12.79
CA SER A 16 27.95 -15.98 13.10
C SER A 16 28.30 -15.32 14.44
N THR A 17 29.42 -15.80 14.97
CA THR A 17 30.11 -15.46 16.21
C THR A 17 30.55 -14.00 16.33
N SER A 18 30.43 -13.43 17.54
CA SER A 18 31.46 -12.56 18.09
C SER A 18 31.41 -12.58 19.61
N THR A 19 32.51 -13.06 20.18
CA THR A 19 32.79 -13.28 21.59
C THR A 19 33.11 -11.95 22.26
N ILE A 20 32.42 -11.57 23.34
CA ILE A 20 32.98 -10.67 24.35
C ILE A 20 32.58 -11.18 25.74
N TYR A 21 33.62 -11.61 26.46
CA TYR A 21 33.66 -11.89 27.89
C TYR A 21 33.31 -10.63 28.71
N SER A 22 32.58 -10.79 29.82
CA SER A 22 32.96 -10.14 31.07
C SER A 22 32.41 -10.93 32.25
N GLU A 23 33.34 -11.44 33.04
CA GLU A 23 33.16 -11.91 34.41
C GLU A 23 32.83 -10.74 35.37
N ASP A 24 32.46 -11.14 36.58
CA ASP A 24 32.35 -10.36 37.82
C ASP A 24 31.06 -9.55 38.07
N ASN A 25 30.15 -10.11 38.88
CA ASN A 25 30.02 -9.56 40.23
C ASN A 25 29.37 -10.50 41.25
N LYS A 26 29.96 -10.47 42.46
CA LYS A 26 29.74 -11.35 43.61
C LYS A 26 28.34 -11.23 44.21
N ILE A 27 27.85 -12.39 44.62
CA ILE A 27 26.68 -12.61 45.49
C ILE A 27 27.02 -12.13 46.91
N VAL A 28 26.24 -11.21 47.46
CA VAL A 28 26.17 -10.96 48.91
C VAL A 28 24.76 -11.38 49.34
N ALA A 29 24.72 -12.46 50.13
CA ALA A 29 23.51 -13.01 50.72
C ALA A 29 23.06 -12.15 51.91
N LEU A 30 21.75 -11.86 51.97
CA LEU A 30 21.06 -11.45 53.18
C LEU A 30 19.70 -12.17 53.22
N THR A 31 19.65 -13.25 54.00
CA THR A 31 18.44 -13.90 54.49
C THR A 31 17.82 -13.08 55.62
N PRO A 32 16.48 -12.98 55.68
CA PRO A 32 15.77 -12.83 56.95
C PRO A 32 14.92 -14.08 57.27
N PRO A 33 14.64 -14.34 58.57
CA PRO A 33 14.12 -15.62 59.06
C PRO A 33 12.59 -15.72 58.98
N ALA A 34 12.11 -16.97 58.92
CA ALA A 34 10.70 -17.36 58.97
C ALA A 34 10.09 -17.14 60.37
N PRO A 35 8.78 -16.81 60.48
CA PRO A 35 8.02 -17.03 61.70
C PRO A 35 7.31 -18.39 61.66
N ALA A 36 7.54 -19.16 62.72
CA ALA A 36 6.84 -20.40 63.02
C ALA A 36 5.42 -20.12 63.51
N PHE A 37 4.45 -20.90 63.01
CA PHE A 37 3.10 -20.98 63.54
C PHE A 37 3.10 -21.81 64.83
N ALA A 38 2.32 -21.37 65.82
CA ALA A 38 1.96 -22.16 66.99
C ALA A 38 0.44 -22.29 67.03
N GLU A 39 -0.04 -23.52 66.97
CA GLU A 39 -1.44 -23.92 67.13
C GLU A 39 -2.00 -23.49 68.50
N LEU A 40 -3.28 -23.12 68.53
CA LEU A 40 -4.05 -22.99 69.76
C LEU A 40 -5.33 -23.84 69.64
N THR A 41 -5.42 -24.83 70.51
CA THR A 41 -6.66 -25.56 70.80
C THR A 41 -7.45 -24.84 71.88
N ASN A 42 -8.77 -24.83 71.74
CA ASN A 42 -9.73 -24.27 72.70
C ASN A 42 -10.21 -25.35 73.67
N PRO A 43 -10.51 -25.01 74.94
CA PRO A 43 -11.68 -25.63 75.56
C PRO A 43 -12.59 -24.64 76.30
N THR A 44 -13.87 -24.97 76.22
CA THR A 44 -15.07 -24.34 76.77
C THR A 44 -15.14 -24.28 78.30
N SER A 45 -15.75 -23.21 78.81
CA SER A 45 -16.75 -23.15 79.90
C SER A 45 -16.43 -22.26 81.12
N ALA A 46 -17.52 -21.62 81.58
CA ALA A 46 -17.70 -20.53 82.52
C ALA A 46 -17.13 -20.69 83.94
N GLU A 47 -16.63 -19.59 84.52
CA GLU A 47 -16.94 -19.11 85.87
C GLU A 47 -16.46 -17.64 86.04
N PHE A 48 -17.28 -16.79 86.67
CA PHE A 48 -16.96 -15.38 86.92
C PHE A 48 -16.06 -15.27 88.16
N ASP A 49 -14.76 -15.25 87.93
CA ASP A 49 -13.71 -15.00 88.93
C ASP A 49 -13.04 -13.64 88.65
N VAL A 50 -12.37 -13.02 89.63
CA VAL A 50 -11.66 -11.74 89.42
C VAL A 50 -10.54 -11.89 88.36
N ASP A 51 -10.02 -13.11 88.21
CA ASP A 51 -9.15 -13.62 87.13
C ASP A 51 -9.78 -13.60 85.71
N ASN A 52 -11.11 -13.47 85.62
CA ASN A 52 -11.86 -13.40 84.36
C ASN A 52 -11.88 -11.97 83.80
N THR A 53 -11.66 -10.96 84.65
CA THR A 53 -11.61 -9.55 84.23
C THR A 53 -10.31 -9.25 83.49
N ASP A 54 -9.17 -9.74 83.98
CA ASP A 54 -7.86 -9.56 83.34
C ASP A 54 -7.81 -10.31 82.00
N LYS A 55 -8.36 -11.52 81.93
CA LYS A 55 -8.53 -12.25 80.65
C LYS A 55 -9.46 -11.52 79.67
N ALA A 56 -10.52 -10.88 80.15
CA ALA A 56 -11.38 -10.05 79.31
C ALA A 56 -10.65 -8.80 78.79
N PHE A 57 -9.79 -8.17 79.61
CA PHE A 57 -8.95 -7.06 79.17
C PHE A 57 -7.91 -7.49 78.13
N ASP A 58 -7.23 -8.62 78.34
CA ASP A 58 -6.29 -9.17 77.37
C ASP A 58 -6.96 -9.50 76.03
N LEU A 59 -8.17 -10.07 76.08
CA LEU A 59 -8.98 -10.34 74.88
C LEU A 59 -9.38 -9.04 74.16
N ILE A 60 -9.75 -7.99 74.90
CA ILE A 60 -10.05 -6.66 74.33
C ILE A 60 -8.81 -6.04 73.68
N ILE A 61 -7.63 -6.14 74.31
CA ILE A 61 -6.37 -5.63 73.75
C ILE A 61 -5.98 -6.40 72.49
N ALA A 62 -6.09 -7.73 72.50
CA ALA A 62 -5.83 -8.56 71.32
C ALA A 62 -6.77 -8.20 70.16
N ASN A 63 -8.07 -8.03 70.42
CA ASN A 63 -9.04 -7.59 69.41
C ASN A 63 -8.75 -6.17 68.89
N LEU A 64 -8.36 -5.24 69.76
CA LEU A 64 -7.97 -3.88 69.36
C LEU A 64 -6.72 -3.88 68.46
N ASN A 65 -5.74 -4.74 68.76
CA ASN A 65 -4.55 -4.88 67.94
C ASN A 65 -4.86 -5.54 66.58
N ALA A 66 -5.73 -6.56 66.56
CA ALA A 66 -6.20 -7.18 65.33
C ALA A 66 -6.99 -6.19 64.45
N MET A 67 -7.86 -5.37 65.06
CA MET A 67 -8.55 -4.29 64.35
C MET A 67 -7.58 -3.24 63.81
N ARG A 68 -6.56 -2.85 64.59
CA ARG A 68 -5.54 -1.89 64.14
C ARG A 68 -4.75 -2.43 62.94
N ALA A 69 -4.38 -3.72 62.95
CA ALA A 69 -3.72 -4.38 61.83
C ALA A 69 -4.63 -4.39 60.58
N LYS A 70 -5.91 -4.76 60.72
CA LYS A 70 -6.88 -4.70 59.61
C LYS A 70 -7.03 -3.29 59.03
N VAL A 71 -7.09 -2.26 59.88
CA VAL A 71 -7.15 -0.86 59.41
C VAL A 71 -5.90 -0.49 58.62
N GLN A 72 -4.71 -0.87 59.08
CA GLN A 72 -3.46 -0.59 58.35
C GLN A 72 -3.41 -1.30 56.99
N THR A 73 -3.85 -2.56 56.90
CA THR A 73 -3.96 -3.28 55.63
C THR A 73 -4.91 -2.56 54.69
N LEU A 74 -6.12 -2.19 55.16
CA LEU A 74 -7.10 -1.45 54.35
C LEU A 74 -6.59 -0.07 53.91
N GLU A 75 -5.81 0.62 54.73
CA GLU A 75 -5.18 1.90 54.36
C GLU A 75 -4.14 1.72 53.25
N SER A 76 -3.34 0.65 53.31
CA SER A 76 -2.38 0.32 52.25
C SER A 76 -3.06 -0.04 50.93
N GLU A 77 -4.10 -0.87 50.97
CA GLU A 77 -4.92 -1.22 49.79
C GLU A 77 -5.58 0.01 49.18
N ASN A 78 -6.15 0.90 50.00
CA ASN A 78 -6.74 2.15 49.50
C ASN A 78 -5.72 3.04 48.80
N LYS A 79 -4.48 3.10 49.32
CA LYS A 79 -3.40 3.87 48.70
C LYS A 79 -3.02 3.28 47.35
N GLU A 80 -2.93 1.96 47.26
CA GLU A 80 -2.63 1.23 46.02
C GLU A 80 -3.74 1.41 44.96
N LEU A 81 -5.00 1.22 45.34
CA LEU A 81 -6.15 1.46 44.47
C LEU A 81 -6.18 2.91 43.95
N LYS A 82 -5.85 3.89 44.81
CA LYS A 82 -5.80 5.30 44.41
C LYS A 82 -4.69 5.56 43.39
N SER A 83 -3.52 4.90 43.52
CA SER A 83 -2.49 4.95 42.48
C SER A 83 -2.91 4.27 41.18
N GLN A 84 -3.57 3.11 41.26
CA GLN A 84 -4.04 2.37 40.09
C GLN A 84 -5.08 3.17 39.30
N VAL A 85 -6.08 3.74 39.98
CA VAL A 85 -7.10 4.61 39.36
C VAL A 85 -6.45 5.82 38.67
N LYS A 86 -5.43 6.42 39.29
CA LYS A 86 -4.71 7.56 38.69
C LYS A 86 -3.97 7.14 37.42
N TYR A 87 -3.28 6.00 37.46
CA TYR A 87 -2.59 5.43 36.31
C TYR A 87 -3.58 5.13 35.18
N GLU A 88 -4.67 4.43 35.47
CA GLU A 88 -5.66 4.03 34.47
C GLU A 88 -6.36 5.24 33.83
N LYS A 89 -6.62 6.29 34.62
CA LYS A 89 -7.11 7.57 34.10
C LYS A 89 -6.13 8.19 33.11
N SER A 90 -4.85 8.26 33.46
CA SER A 90 -3.81 8.82 32.57
C SER A 90 -3.60 7.97 31.31
N PHE A 91 -3.66 6.65 31.43
CA PHE A 91 -3.56 5.73 30.31
C PHE A 91 -4.73 5.91 29.33
N LYS A 92 -5.95 5.99 29.86
CA LYS A 92 -7.16 6.21 29.05
C LYS A 92 -7.13 7.55 28.34
N GLU A 93 -6.65 8.59 29.00
CA GLU A 93 -6.48 9.92 28.41
C GLU A 93 -5.44 9.90 27.27
N HIS A 94 -4.28 9.27 27.50
CA HIS A 94 -3.27 9.09 26.46
C HIS A 94 -3.81 8.30 25.26
N TYR A 95 -4.55 7.21 25.50
CA TYR A 95 -5.17 6.42 24.44
C TYR A 95 -6.19 7.23 23.64
N SER A 96 -7.02 8.04 24.31
CA SER A 96 -7.98 8.93 23.64
C SER A 96 -7.26 9.94 22.75
N ASN A 97 -6.22 10.60 23.27
CA ASN A 97 -5.44 11.58 22.50
C ASN A 97 -4.77 10.95 21.27
N SER A 98 -4.19 9.75 21.43
CA SER A 98 -3.58 9.02 20.32
C SER A 98 -4.59 8.62 19.26
N LEU A 99 -5.83 8.26 19.65
CA LEU A 99 -6.90 7.94 18.71
C LEU A 99 -7.35 9.19 17.94
N ASP A 100 -7.51 10.32 18.64
CA ASP A 100 -7.91 11.59 18.04
C ASP A 100 -6.84 12.11 17.06
N GLU A 101 -5.57 11.89 17.35
CA GLU A 101 -4.46 12.22 16.45
C GLU A 101 -4.43 11.30 15.21
N ALA A 102 -4.60 9.99 15.39
CA ALA A 102 -4.72 9.06 14.27
C ALA A 102 -5.89 9.43 13.34
N ASN A 103 -7.04 9.80 13.91
CA ASN A 103 -8.21 10.24 13.14
C ASN A 103 -7.95 11.53 12.36
N ARG A 104 -7.28 12.52 12.98
CA ARG A 104 -6.89 13.77 12.32
C ARG A 104 -5.94 13.52 11.15
N ASN A 105 -4.94 12.66 11.34
CA ASN A 105 -3.97 12.31 10.30
C ASN A 105 -4.64 11.57 9.13
N PHE A 106 -5.58 10.67 9.44
CA PHE A 106 -6.37 9.98 8.42
C PHE A 106 -7.21 10.97 7.60
N HIS A 107 -7.95 11.87 8.25
CA HIS A 107 -8.77 12.87 7.56
C HIS A 107 -7.90 13.81 6.71
N SER A 108 -6.73 14.23 7.22
CA SER A 108 -5.80 15.05 6.45
C SER A 108 -5.33 14.34 5.18
N SER A 109 -5.00 13.06 5.29
CA SER A 109 -4.55 12.25 4.13
C SER A 109 -5.67 12.02 3.12
N GLU A 110 -6.90 11.81 3.60
CA GLU A 110 -8.09 11.65 2.77
C GLU A 110 -8.41 12.92 1.98
N VAL A 111 -8.34 14.09 2.62
CA VAL A 111 -8.53 15.39 1.96
C VAL A 111 -7.45 15.65 0.92
N GLU A 112 -6.18 15.33 1.22
CA GLU A 112 -5.09 15.47 0.26
C GLU A 112 -5.29 14.57 -0.97
N ALA A 113 -5.71 13.31 -0.75
CA ALA A 113 -6.01 12.37 -1.82
C ALA A 113 -7.20 12.85 -2.68
N ALA A 114 -8.28 13.32 -2.05
CA ALA A 114 -9.45 13.86 -2.77
C ALA A 114 -9.06 15.07 -3.63
N THR A 115 -8.21 15.96 -3.11
CA THR A 115 -7.73 17.13 -3.86
C THR A 115 -6.90 16.73 -5.08
N LYS A 116 -6.01 15.73 -4.94
CA LYS A 116 -5.23 15.19 -6.07
C LYS A 116 -6.12 14.54 -7.13
N VAL A 117 -7.14 13.78 -6.71
CA VAL A 117 -8.10 13.17 -7.64
C VAL A 117 -8.85 14.24 -8.42
N GLN A 118 -9.34 15.29 -7.74
CA GLN A 118 -10.04 16.37 -8.39
C GLN A 118 -9.16 17.13 -9.41
N ALA A 119 -7.88 17.35 -9.08
CA ALA A 119 -6.92 17.95 -10.01
C ALA A 119 -6.72 17.07 -11.26
N LEU A 120 -6.55 15.76 -11.08
CA LEU A 120 -6.41 14.81 -12.19
C LEU A 120 -7.68 14.73 -13.05
N GLU A 121 -8.87 14.81 -12.45
CA GLU A 121 -10.13 14.87 -13.19
C GLU A 121 -10.23 16.14 -14.05
N SER A 122 -9.80 17.28 -13.54
CA SER A 122 -9.76 18.52 -14.32
C SER A 122 -8.79 18.43 -15.49
N GLU A 123 -7.58 17.90 -15.28
CA GLU A 123 -6.58 17.70 -16.33
C GLU A 123 -7.07 16.72 -17.40
N ASN A 124 -7.77 15.65 -17.01
CA ASN A 124 -8.37 14.70 -17.96
C ASN A 124 -9.44 15.34 -18.83
N ASN A 125 -10.25 16.24 -18.26
CA ASN A 125 -11.27 16.97 -19.03
C ASN A 125 -10.63 17.93 -20.04
N ASP A 126 -9.56 18.62 -19.65
CA ASP A 126 -8.81 19.51 -20.54
C ASP A 126 -8.16 18.72 -21.69
N LEU A 127 -7.50 17.60 -21.40
CA LEU A 127 -6.94 16.70 -22.41
C LEU A 127 -8.00 16.18 -23.38
N LYS A 128 -9.17 15.80 -22.86
CA LYS A 128 -10.29 15.35 -23.69
C LYS A 128 -10.78 16.45 -24.63
N ALA A 129 -10.85 17.70 -24.16
CA ALA A 129 -11.20 18.84 -24.99
C ALA A 129 -10.14 19.09 -26.09
N GLN A 130 -8.86 19.00 -25.75
CA GLN A 130 -7.76 19.15 -26.71
C GLN A 130 -7.81 18.09 -27.81
N VAL A 131 -8.05 16.82 -27.45
CA VAL A 131 -8.17 15.72 -28.43
C VAL A 131 -9.31 15.98 -29.42
N GLU A 132 -10.44 16.51 -28.97
CA GLU A 132 -11.57 16.80 -29.87
C GLU A 132 -11.24 17.95 -30.85
N VAL A 133 -10.53 18.98 -30.37
CA VAL A 133 -10.04 20.08 -31.22
C VAL A 133 -9.02 19.57 -32.26
N GLU A 134 -8.08 18.73 -31.86
CA GLU A 134 -7.10 18.12 -32.78
C GLU A 134 -7.78 17.23 -33.82
N LYS A 135 -8.78 16.45 -33.42
CA LYS A 135 -9.57 15.62 -34.33
C LYS A 135 -10.30 16.46 -35.36
N SER A 136 -10.95 17.54 -34.95
CA SER A 136 -11.63 18.47 -35.86
C SER A 136 -10.63 19.15 -36.82
N SER A 137 -9.49 19.58 -36.30
CA SER A 137 -8.42 20.19 -37.10
C SER A 137 -7.86 19.22 -38.14
N LYS A 138 -7.62 17.95 -37.76
CA LYS A 138 -7.18 16.90 -38.66
C LYS A 138 -8.19 16.62 -39.76
N GLU A 139 -9.48 16.60 -39.43
CA GLU A 139 -10.55 16.43 -40.41
C GLU A 139 -10.60 17.60 -41.40
N GLN A 140 -10.43 18.83 -40.93
CA GLN A 140 -10.39 20.03 -41.78
C GLN A 140 -9.17 20.02 -42.72
N ILE A 141 -7.99 19.63 -42.22
CA ILE A 141 -6.78 19.45 -43.03
C ILE A 141 -7.02 18.38 -44.10
N SER A 142 -7.62 17.24 -43.75
CA SER A 142 -7.95 16.18 -44.72
C SER A 142 -8.83 16.71 -45.84
N LYS A 143 -9.93 17.41 -45.52
CA LYS A 143 -10.84 17.98 -46.52
C LYS A 143 -10.14 19.00 -47.43
N THR A 144 -9.26 19.81 -46.86
CA THR A 144 -8.50 20.82 -47.63
C THR A 144 -7.50 20.14 -48.58
N LEU A 145 -6.87 19.06 -48.13
CA LEU A 145 -5.95 18.28 -48.92
C LEU A 145 -6.66 17.59 -50.10
N ASP A 146 -7.82 16.97 -49.85
CA ASP A 146 -8.63 16.33 -50.88
C ASP A 146 -9.02 17.36 -51.96
N GLN A 147 -9.50 18.54 -51.54
CA GLN A 147 -9.86 19.63 -52.46
C GLN A 147 -8.66 20.13 -53.28
N ALA A 148 -7.49 20.28 -52.65
CA ALA A 148 -6.28 20.70 -53.34
C ALA A 148 -5.84 19.67 -54.38
N ASN A 149 -6.00 18.38 -54.06
CA ASN A 149 -5.67 17.30 -54.96
C ASN A 149 -6.60 17.26 -56.19
N ASP A 150 -7.91 17.44 -55.98
CA ASP A 150 -8.90 17.55 -57.05
C ASP A 150 -8.62 18.74 -57.97
N ASN A 151 -8.28 19.90 -57.40
CA ASN A 151 -7.92 21.09 -58.16
C ASN A 151 -6.65 20.85 -59.00
N TRP A 152 -5.66 20.15 -58.44
CA TRP A 152 -4.43 19.81 -59.15
C TRP A 152 -4.70 18.86 -60.33
N HIS A 153 -5.50 17.80 -60.11
CA HIS A 153 -5.91 16.88 -61.19
C HIS A 153 -6.69 17.62 -62.29
N SER A 154 -7.57 18.54 -61.92
CA SER A 154 -8.32 19.35 -62.90
C SER A 154 -7.39 20.25 -63.73
N ALA A 155 -6.41 20.89 -63.08
CA ALA A 155 -5.42 21.70 -63.77
C ALA A 155 -4.52 20.87 -64.68
N GLU A 156 -4.09 19.68 -64.24
CA GLU A 156 -3.32 18.73 -65.03
C GLU A 156 -4.08 18.31 -66.30
N LEU A 157 -5.35 17.94 -66.17
CA LEU A 157 -6.21 17.62 -67.31
C LEU A 157 -6.34 18.80 -68.28
N ALA A 158 -6.51 20.02 -67.77
CA ALA A 158 -6.59 21.21 -68.62
C ALA A 158 -5.30 21.46 -69.41
N VAL A 159 -4.14 21.20 -68.81
CA VAL A 159 -2.84 21.29 -69.50
C VAL A 159 -2.72 20.19 -70.56
N ILE A 160 -3.11 18.95 -70.25
CA ILE A 160 -3.09 17.83 -71.21
C ILE A 160 -3.96 18.15 -72.44
N VAL A 161 -5.18 18.66 -72.23
CA VAL A 161 -6.08 19.03 -73.33
C VAL A 161 -5.49 20.14 -74.20
N LYS A 162 -4.87 21.16 -73.59
CA LYS A 162 -4.19 22.22 -74.33
C LYS A 162 -3.02 21.69 -75.16
N LEU A 163 -2.21 20.79 -74.59
CA LEU A 163 -1.10 20.16 -75.31
C LEU A 163 -1.58 19.34 -76.50
N GLN A 164 -2.64 18.56 -76.33
CA GLN A 164 -3.27 17.81 -77.44
C GLN A 164 -3.79 18.75 -78.53
N GLY A 165 -4.38 19.89 -78.16
CA GLY A 165 -4.82 20.91 -79.13
C GLY A 165 -3.66 21.49 -79.94
N LEU A 166 -2.56 21.83 -79.27
CA LEU A 166 -1.34 22.32 -79.94
C LEU A 166 -0.72 21.24 -80.85
N GLU A 167 -0.77 19.97 -80.45
CA GLU A 167 -0.25 18.88 -81.27
C GLU A 167 -1.03 18.72 -82.59
N LEU A 168 -2.35 18.90 -82.56
CA LEU A 168 -3.17 18.94 -83.78
C LEU A 168 -2.81 20.13 -84.68
N GLU A 169 -2.64 21.32 -84.09
CA GLU A 169 -2.27 22.54 -84.83
C GLU A 169 -0.89 22.40 -85.49
N ILE A 170 0.09 21.80 -84.78
CA ILE A 170 1.41 21.47 -85.34
C ILE A 170 1.28 20.53 -86.54
N ASN A 171 0.43 19.52 -86.46
CA ASN A 171 0.22 18.57 -87.56
C ASN A 171 -0.43 19.22 -88.78
N ASP A 172 -1.41 20.11 -88.57
CA ASP A 172 -2.06 20.87 -89.64
C ASP A 172 -1.06 21.82 -90.33
N LEU A 173 -0.28 22.58 -89.56
CA LEU A 173 0.77 23.44 -90.09
C LEU A 173 1.81 22.64 -90.88
N LYS A 174 2.21 21.46 -90.39
CA LYS A 174 3.13 20.58 -91.11
C LYS A 174 2.57 20.11 -92.44
N SER A 175 1.28 19.79 -92.50
CA SER A 175 0.58 19.44 -93.74
C SER A 175 0.55 20.61 -94.73
N GLN A 176 0.24 21.83 -94.25
CA GLN A 176 0.28 23.04 -95.07
C GLN A 176 1.69 23.29 -95.64
N VAL A 177 2.73 23.16 -94.81
CA VAL A 177 4.12 23.33 -95.25
C VAL A 177 4.50 22.33 -96.34
N GLU A 178 4.10 21.06 -96.22
CA GLU A 178 4.37 20.06 -97.27
C GLU A 178 3.57 20.35 -98.56
N HIS A 179 2.33 20.84 -98.46
CA HIS A 179 1.55 21.27 -99.62
C HIS A 179 2.18 22.49 -100.31
N GLU A 180 2.61 23.49 -99.55
CA GLU A 180 3.33 24.65 -100.06
C GLU A 180 4.66 24.26 -100.69
N LYS A 181 5.40 23.32 -100.08
CA LYS A 181 6.65 22.79 -100.62
C LYS A 181 6.42 22.09 -101.96
N SER A 182 5.41 21.21 -102.05
CA SER A 182 5.03 20.57 -103.31
C SER A 182 4.57 21.59 -104.36
N SER A 183 3.85 22.63 -103.95
CA SER A 183 3.41 23.71 -104.84
C SER A 183 4.59 24.54 -105.35
N LYS A 184 5.53 24.89 -104.46
CA LYS A 184 6.78 25.56 -104.83
C LYS A 184 7.65 24.69 -105.74
N GLU A 185 7.70 23.39 -105.50
CA GLU A 185 8.46 22.45 -106.35
C GLU A 185 7.82 22.29 -107.73
N GLN A 186 6.48 22.31 -107.82
CA GLN A 186 5.77 22.36 -109.10
C GLN A 186 6.00 23.69 -109.82
N LEU A 187 5.86 24.82 -109.13
CA LEU A 187 6.18 26.13 -109.68
C LEU A 187 7.64 26.24 -110.11
N SER A 188 8.57 25.60 -109.39
CA SER A 188 9.99 25.55 -109.78
C SER A 188 10.17 24.77 -111.09
N LYS A 189 9.46 23.65 -111.28
CA LYS A 189 9.45 22.90 -112.54
C LYS A 189 8.82 23.71 -113.68
N ASP A 190 7.69 24.35 -113.43
CA ASP A 190 7.01 25.21 -114.41
C ASP A 190 7.87 26.45 -114.75
N LEU A 191 8.62 26.98 -113.78
CA LEU A 191 9.57 28.08 -113.96
C LEU A 191 10.83 27.64 -114.70
N GLU A 192 11.33 26.43 -114.46
CA GLU A 192 12.42 25.82 -115.25
C GLU A 192 11.97 25.58 -116.71
N GLU A 193 10.73 25.16 -116.92
CA GLU A 193 10.10 25.02 -118.24
C GLU A 193 9.83 26.37 -118.92
N ALA A 194 9.42 27.39 -118.14
CA ALA A 194 9.28 28.76 -118.60
C ALA A 194 10.64 29.42 -118.91
N ASN A 195 11.69 29.16 -118.12
CA ASN A 195 13.05 29.62 -118.38
C ASN A 195 13.67 28.94 -119.61
N HIS A 196 13.30 27.69 -119.89
CA HIS A 196 13.69 27.02 -121.13
C HIS A 196 13.07 27.70 -122.37
N ASN A 197 11.90 28.33 -122.21
CA ASN A 197 11.21 29.13 -123.24
C ASN A 197 11.59 30.62 -123.23
N LEU A 198 12.13 31.13 -122.11
CA LEU A 198 12.48 32.54 -121.89
C LEU A 198 14.00 32.79 -121.99
N HIS A 199 14.73 31.98 -122.77
CA HIS A 199 16.07 32.36 -123.23
C HIS A 199 15.98 33.33 -124.43
N SER A 200 15.20 34.38 -124.26
CA SER A 200 15.15 35.58 -125.09
C SER A 200 14.55 36.73 -124.27
N ALA A 201 15.44 37.47 -123.58
CA ALA A 201 15.28 38.82 -123.03
C ALA A 201 15.57 38.98 -121.52
N GLU A 202 16.82 39.34 -121.27
CA GLU A 202 17.32 40.43 -120.40
C GLU A 202 17.18 40.38 -118.86
N LEU A 203 18.37 40.57 -118.27
CA LEU A 203 18.78 40.60 -116.88
C LEU A 203 19.17 42.05 -116.53
N GLU A 204 19.10 42.39 -115.23
CA GLU A 204 19.85 43.46 -114.54
C GLU A 204 19.14 44.74 -114.06
N ALA A 205 18.00 44.62 -113.37
CA ALA A 205 17.59 45.62 -112.36
C ALA A 205 16.91 45.05 -111.10
N ALA A 206 16.35 43.84 -111.14
CA ALA A 206 15.62 43.21 -110.02
C ALA A 206 16.52 42.47 -109.00
N LYS A 207 17.81 42.25 -109.32
CA LYS A 207 18.72 41.45 -108.48
C LYS A 207 19.17 42.17 -107.21
N VAL A 208 19.28 43.49 -107.23
CA VAL A 208 19.80 44.26 -106.07
C VAL A 208 18.72 44.47 -105.01
N GLN A 209 17.48 44.77 -105.40
CA GLN A 209 16.38 45.03 -104.46
C GLN A 209 15.84 43.74 -103.81
N ALA A 210 15.86 42.61 -104.53
CA ALA A 210 15.52 41.31 -103.98
C ALA A 210 16.55 40.82 -102.95
N LEU A 211 17.85 41.04 -103.23
CA LEU A 211 18.91 40.73 -102.27
C LEU A 211 18.86 41.63 -101.03
N GLU A 212 18.43 42.89 -101.13
CA GLU A 212 18.25 43.78 -99.96
C GLU A 212 17.04 43.39 -99.08
N SER A 213 15.92 42.97 -99.68
CA SER A 213 14.77 42.46 -98.92
C SER A 213 15.08 41.11 -98.26
N GLU A 214 15.75 40.21 -98.97
CA GLU A 214 16.13 38.88 -98.47
C GLU A 214 17.16 39.00 -97.33
N ASN A 215 18.09 39.95 -97.42
CA ASN A 215 19.06 40.23 -96.36
C ASN A 215 18.41 40.89 -95.13
N SER A 216 17.36 41.70 -95.32
CA SER A 216 16.57 42.28 -94.21
C SER A 216 15.73 41.22 -93.49
N GLU A 217 15.15 40.29 -94.24
CA GLU A 217 14.37 39.17 -93.72
C GLU A 217 15.25 38.15 -92.98
N PHE A 218 16.43 37.83 -93.54
CA PHE A 218 17.45 37.03 -92.86
C PHE A 218 17.90 37.66 -91.54
N LYS A 219 18.08 38.99 -91.52
CA LYS A 219 18.50 39.70 -90.30
C LYS A 219 17.43 39.65 -89.22
N ALA A 220 16.16 39.82 -89.58
CA ALA A 220 15.03 39.67 -88.67
C ALA A 220 14.89 38.23 -88.14
N GLN A 221 15.10 37.22 -89.00
CA GLN A 221 15.08 35.82 -88.61
C GLN A 221 16.22 35.48 -87.63
N VAL A 222 17.43 35.98 -87.90
CA VAL A 222 18.59 35.80 -86.99
C VAL A 222 18.35 36.47 -85.64
N GLU A 223 17.74 37.65 -85.60
CA GLU A 223 17.39 38.35 -84.34
C GLU A 223 16.30 37.62 -83.56
N TYR A 224 15.27 37.12 -84.24
CA TYR A 224 14.23 36.28 -83.63
C TYR A 224 14.81 35.00 -83.06
N GLU A 225 15.68 34.33 -83.80
CA GLU A 225 16.29 33.07 -83.37
C GLU A 225 17.29 33.26 -82.23
N LYS A 226 17.98 34.40 -82.21
CA LYS A 226 18.82 34.81 -81.08
C LYS A 226 18.00 35.07 -79.82
N SER A 227 16.91 35.85 -79.94
CA SER A 227 15.96 36.11 -78.86
C SER A 227 15.33 34.82 -78.32
N PHE A 228 14.89 33.93 -79.22
CA PHE A 228 14.32 32.64 -78.84
C PHE A 228 15.31 31.76 -78.08
N LYS A 229 16.56 31.65 -78.58
CA LYS A 229 17.63 30.91 -77.89
C LYS A 229 17.95 31.49 -76.52
N GLU A 230 17.98 32.82 -76.40
CA GLU A 230 18.23 33.50 -75.12
C GLU A 230 17.08 33.26 -74.12
N HIS A 231 15.83 33.37 -74.57
CA HIS A 231 14.65 33.10 -73.74
C HIS A 231 14.58 31.63 -73.29
N TYR A 232 14.94 30.70 -74.18
CA TYR A 232 15.02 29.28 -73.86
C TYR A 232 16.15 28.99 -72.86
N SER A 233 17.34 29.57 -73.06
CA SER A 233 18.47 29.42 -72.13
C SER A 233 18.12 29.95 -70.74
N ASN A 234 17.51 31.14 -70.66
CA ASN A 234 17.09 31.72 -69.38
C ASN A 234 16.02 30.86 -68.69
N SER A 235 15.04 30.35 -69.44
CA SER A 235 14.01 29.45 -68.90
C SER A 235 14.60 28.13 -68.41
N LEU A 236 15.60 27.59 -69.12
CA LEU A 236 16.30 26.37 -68.72
C LEU A 236 17.10 26.59 -67.43
N ASP A 237 17.83 27.71 -67.34
CA ASP A 237 18.59 28.09 -66.15
C ASP A 237 17.68 28.31 -64.93
N GLU A 238 16.52 28.93 -65.12
CA GLU A 238 15.49 29.11 -64.09
C GLU A 238 14.95 27.76 -63.59
N ALA A 239 14.62 26.86 -64.52
CA ALA A 239 14.15 25.51 -64.19
C ALA A 239 15.21 24.71 -63.44
N ASN A 240 16.48 24.81 -63.86
CA ASN A 240 17.60 24.14 -63.19
C ASN A 240 17.81 24.66 -61.77
N ARG A 241 17.74 25.98 -61.56
CA ARG A 241 17.81 26.59 -60.23
C ARG A 241 16.67 26.11 -59.34
N ASN A 242 15.44 26.09 -59.84
CA ASN A 242 14.27 25.62 -59.09
C ASN A 242 14.38 24.14 -58.72
N TRP A 243 14.86 23.30 -59.64
CA TRP A 243 15.06 21.87 -59.38
C TRP A 243 16.09 21.62 -58.28
N HIS A 244 17.27 22.26 -58.36
CA HIS A 244 18.29 22.15 -57.31
C HIS A 244 17.80 22.65 -55.95
N ASN A 245 17.00 23.73 -55.93
CA ASN A 245 16.44 24.26 -54.70
C ASN A 245 15.39 23.30 -54.09
N ALA A 246 14.58 22.66 -54.94
CA ALA A 246 13.64 21.63 -54.51
C ALA A 246 14.35 20.38 -53.96
N GLU A 247 15.42 19.93 -54.62
CA GLU A 247 16.25 18.81 -54.19
C GLU A 247 16.91 19.09 -52.83
N PHE A 248 17.49 20.28 -52.65
CA PHE A 248 18.08 20.70 -51.38
C PHE A 248 17.04 20.74 -50.25
N ASN A 249 15.86 21.30 -50.51
CA ASN A 249 14.77 21.33 -49.55
C ASN A 249 14.24 19.93 -49.19
N ALA A 250 14.17 19.02 -50.16
CA ALA A 250 13.79 17.63 -49.92
C ALA A 250 14.81 16.91 -49.03
N ALA A 251 16.11 17.09 -49.30
CA ALA A 251 17.19 16.53 -48.48
C ALA A 251 17.17 17.10 -47.04
N ALA A 252 16.91 18.39 -46.88
CA ALA A 252 16.79 19.02 -45.56
C ALA A 252 15.61 18.47 -44.76
N LYS A 253 14.45 18.27 -45.40
CA LYS A 253 13.26 17.68 -44.77
C LYS A 253 13.47 16.22 -44.39
N GLU A 254 14.15 15.41 -45.22
CA GLU A 254 14.44 14.02 -44.89
C GLU A 254 15.40 13.91 -43.70
N ALA A 255 16.41 14.80 -43.61
CA ALA A 255 17.30 14.86 -42.45
C ALA A 255 16.56 15.25 -41.17
N GLU A 256 15.58 16.15 -41.25
CA GLU A 256 14.73 16.51 -40.12
C GLU A 256 13.81 15.35 -39.71
N LEU A 257 13.18 14.67 -40.67
CA LEU A 257 12.41 13.44 -40.43
C LEU A 257 13.26 12.36 -39.76
N GLY A 258 14.51 12.17 -40.18
CA GLY A 258 15.46 11.26 -39.55
C GLY A 258 15.65 11.58 -38.06
N ARG A 259 15.88 12.85 -37.72
CA ARG A 259 16.01 13.30 -36.32
C ARG A 259 14.71 13.13 -35.52
N VAL A 260 13.54 13.35 -36.12
CA VAL A 260 12.25 13.13 -35.47
C VAL A 260 12.03 11.64 -35.20
N ARG A 261 12.35 10.76 -36.15
CA ARG A 261 12.28 9.31 -35.98
C ARG A 261 13.18 8.85 -34.83
N GLU A 262 14.41 9.36 -34.74
CA GLU A 262 15.34 9.04 -33.65
C GLU A 262 14.86 9.54 -32.28
N ARG A 263 14.28 10.74 -32.21
CA ARG A 263 13.66 11.23 -30.97
C ARG A 263 12.46 10.38 -30.56
N LEU A 264 11.64 9.96 -31.52
CA LEU A 264 10.48 9.12 -31.26
C LEU A 264 10.89 7.75 -30.69
N THR A 265 11.92 7.11 -31.25
CA THR A 265 12.42 5.83 -30.73
C THR A 265 12.97 5.97 -29.31
N LEU A 266 13.66 7.08 -29.00
CA LEU A 266 14.17 7.36 -27.66
C LEU A 266 13.03 7.55 -26.64
N VAL A 267 11.99 8.31 -27.00
CA VAL A 267 10.80 8.52 -26.15
C VAL A 267 10.05 7.20 -25.92
N GLN A 268 9.90 6.37 -26.96
CA GLN A 268 9.29 5.05 -26.82
C GLN A 268 10.09 4.12 -25.89
N ALA A 269 11.42 4.13 -25.99
CA ALA A 269 12.28 3.36 -25.09
C ALA A 269 12.13 3.83 -23.63
N GLN A 270 12.12 5.14 -23.39
CA GLN A 270 11.93 5.71 -22.06
C GLN A 270 10.55 5.39 -21.48
N ALA A 271 9.49 5.45 -22.28
CA ALA A 271 8.15 5.06 -21.87
C ALA A 271 8.07 3.56 -21.49
N ALA A 272 8.73 2.70 -22.26
CA ALA A 272 8.82 1.27 -21.96
C ALA A 272 9.58 1.00 -20.66
N GLU A 273 10.70 1.70 -20.42
CA GLU A 273 11.47 1.60 -19.17
C GLU A 273 10.64 2.06 -17.96
N GLN A 274 9.91 3.17 -18.08
CA GLN A 274 9.02 3.65 -17.01
C GLN A 274 7.89 2.66 -16.73
N ALA A 275 7.30 2.04 -17.76
CA ALA A 275 6.28 1.02 -17.58
C ALA A 275 6.82 -0.22 -16.86
N GLN A 276 8.04 -0.66 -17.19
CA GLN A 276 8.72 -1.76 -16.49
C GLN A 276 9.00 -1.40 -15.02
N LEU A 277 9.52 -0.20 -14.76
CA LEU A 277 9.78 0.27 -13.40
C LEU A 277 8.49 0.31 -12.56
N HIS A 278 7.39 0.78 -13.14
CA HIS A 278 6.09 0.78 -12.47
C HIS A 278 5.62 -0.64 -12.17
N ALA A 279 5.74 -1.57 -13.12
CA ALA A 279 5.38 -2.98 -12.91
C ALA A 279 6.21 -3.63 -11.80
N VAL A 280 7.52 -3.38 -11.74
CA VAL A 280 8.40 -3.89 -10.68
C VAL A 280 8.03 -3.31 -9.31
N LYS A 281 7.74 -2.00 -9.24
CA LYS A 281 7.27 -1.35 -8.00
C LYS A 281 5.97 -1.97 -7.50
N GLU A 282 5.01 -2.21 -8.40
CA GLU A 282 3.73 -2.83 -8.06
C GLU A 282 3.92 -4.27 -7.55
N GLN A 283 4.75 -5.08 -8.23
CA GLN A 283 5.10 -6.42 -7.76
C GLN A 283 5.76 -6.42 -6.38
N ASN A 284 6.63 -5.44 -6.11
CA ASN A 284 7.31 -5.31 -4.84
C ASN A 284 6.34 -4.96 -3.69
N ILE A 285 5.38 -4.06 -3.95
CA ILE A 285 4.28 -3.74 -3.01
C ILE A 285 3.46 -4.99 -2.70
N GLN A 286 3.08 -5.76 -3.72
CA GLN A 286 2.31 -6.99 -3.55
C GLN A 286 3.09 -8.04 -2.76
N LEU A 287 4.39 -8.20 -3.03
CA LEU A 287 5.24 -9.15 -2.30
C LEU A 287 5.38 -8.76 -0.82
N HIS A 288 5.56 -7.47 -0.53
CA HIS A 288 5.59 -6.97 0.85
C HIS A 288 4.25 -7.20 1.58
N ALA A 289 3.12 -7.00 0.90
CA ALA A 289 1.80 -7.28 1.47
C ALA A 289 1.61 -8.77 1.77
N GLN A 290 1.98 -9.65 0.83
CA GLN A 290 1.92 -11.11 1.03
C GLN A 290 2.82 -11.57 2.18
N PHE A 291 4.03 -11.03 2.27
CA PHE A 291 4.95 -11.32 3.37
C PHE A 291 4.35 -10.92 4.72
N ARG A 292 3.78 -9.71 4.83
CA ARG A 292 3.09 -9.24 6.05
C ARG A 292 1.94 -10.15 6.45
N VAL A 293 1.06 -10.52 5.52
CA VAL A 293 -0.08 -11.41 5.79
C VAL A 293 0.40 -12.77 6.28
N LYS A 294 1.37 -13.39 5.60
CA LYS A 294 1.94 -14.67 6.00
C LYS A 294 2.55 -14.58 7.40
N PHE A 295 3.29 -13.50 7.68
CA PHE A 295 3.90 -13.27 8.98
C PHE A 295 2.86 -13.13 10.09
N ILE A 296 1.77 -12.40 9.86
CA ILE A 296 0.67 -12.22 10.82
C ILE A 296 -0.01 -13.57 11.09
N LEU A 297 -0.32 -14.36 10.06
CA LEU A 297 -0.93 -15.68 10.22
C LEU A 297 -0.05 -16.63 11.02
N THR A 298 1.25 -16.68 10.72
CA THR A 298 2.21 -17.48 11.47
C THR A 298 2.33 -17.00 12.92
N THR A 299 2.33 -15.69 13.15
CA THR A 299 2.34 -15.11 14.50
C THR A 299 1.09 -15.48 15.28
N HIS A 300 -0.09 -15.39 14.66
CA HIS A 300 -1.35 -15.81 15.26
C HIS A 300 -1.30 -17.29 15.67
N HIS A 301 -0.81 -18.17 14.78
CA HIS A 301 -0.65 -19.59 15.09
C HIS A 301 0.25 -19.79 16.32
N TYR A 302 1.41 -19.13 16.39
CA TYR A 302 2.29 -19.24 17.55
C TYR A 302 1.67 -18.71 18.84
N VAL A 303 0.90 -17.61 18.79
CA VAL A 303 0.15 -17.11 19.96
C VAL A 303 -0.84 -18.18 20.44
N GLN A 304 -1.55 -18.85 19.53
CA GLN A 304 -2.44 -19.95 19.91
C GLN A 304 -1.67 -21.11 20.53
N VAL A 305 -0.53 -21.51 19.97
CA VAL A 305 0.30 -22.58 20.55
C VAL A 305 0.75 -22.21 21.97
N ILE A 306 1.18 -20.97 22.20
CA ILE A 306 1.55 -20.48 23.54
C ILE A 306 0.36 -20.61 24.50
N LYS A 307 -0.85 -20.22 24.11
CA LYS A 307 -2.04 -20.39 24.95
C LYS A 307 -2.25 -21.83 25.40
N HIS A 308 -2.18 -22.77 24.46
CA HIS A 308 -2.35 -24.19 24.76
C HIS A 308 -1.23 -24.70 25.67
N MET A 309 0.03 -24.38 25.35
CA MET A 309 1.17 -24.79 26.18
C MET A 309 1.07 -24.26 27.61
N MET A 310 0.64 -23.02 27.79
CA MET A 310 0.52 -22.46 29.12
C MET A 310 -0.67 -23.08 29.87
N HIS A 311 -1.80 -23.34 29.20
CA HIS A 311 -2.92 -24.08 29.78
C HIS A 311 -2.51 -25.50 30.20
N ASP A 312 -1.81 -26.24 29.33
CA ASP A 312 -1.30 -27.58 29.63
C ASP A 312 -0.33 -27.56 30.81
N TRP A 313 0.54 -26.55 30.88
CA TRP A 313 1.45 -26.40 32.01
C TRP A 313 0.69 -26.17 33.32
N LYS A 314 -0.36 -25.34 33.30
CA LYS A 314 -1.24 -25.15 34.46
C LYS A 314 -1.87 -26.47 34.91
N VAL A 315 -2.47 -27.21 33.97
CA VAL A 315 -3.12 -28.49 34.24
C VAL A 315 -2.12 -29.51 34.81
N GLN A 316 -0.88 -29.55 34.30
CA GLN A 316 0.16 -30.44 34.83
C GLN A 316 0.56 -30.09 36.27
N VAL A 317 0.63 -28.80 36.61
CA VAL A 317 0.92 -28.36 37.98
C VAL A 317 -0.23 -28.77 38.91
N GLU A 318 -1.48 -28.50 38.53
CA GLU A 318 -2.67 -28.90 39.30
C GLU A 318 -2.73 -30.42 39.50
N GLN A 319 -2.58 -31.20 38.43
CA GLN A 319 -2.61 -32.66 38.48
C GLN A 319 -1.53 -33.24 39.40
N LYS A 320 -0.31 -32.70 39.33
CA LYS A 320 0.78 -33.19 40.19
C LYS A 320 0.50 -32.92 41.67
N ILE A 321 -0.07 -31.76 41.99
CA ILE A 321 -0.46 -31.41 43.36
C ILE A 321 -1.58 -32.34 43.84
N ASP A 322 -2.55 -32.66 42.97
CA ASP A 322 -3.63 -33.61 43.28
C ASP A 322 -3.11 -35.04 43.48
N GLU A 323 -2.16 -35.49 42.65
CA GLU A 323 -1.50 -36.79 42.79
C GLU A 323 -0.69 -36.89 44.09
N ASP A 324 0.09 -35.85 44.42
CA ASP A 324 0.85 -35.79 45.66
C ASP A 324 -0.09 -35.77 46.89
N TYR A 325 -1.23 -35.08 46.79
CA TYR A 325 -2.26 -35.05 47.83
C TYR A 325 -2.91 -36.43 48.07
N GLU A 326 -3.42 -37.09 47.02
CA GLU A 326 -4.04 -38.42 47.18
C GLU A 326 -3.03 -39.47 47.67
N LYS A 327 -1.76 -39.37 47.25
CA LYS A 327 -0.70 -40.26 47.74
C LYS A 327 -0.39 -40.05 49.23
N ASN A 328 -0.40 -38.81 49.71
CA ASN A 328 -0.15 -38.53 51.13
C ASN A 328 -1.34 -38.98 52.00
N LYS A 329 -2.56 -38.83 51.49
CA LYS A 329 -3.79 -39.34 52.12
C LYS A 329 -3.83 -40.86 52.27
N GLU A 330 -3.23 -41.62 51.35
CA GLU A 330 -3.11 -43.09 51.48
C GLU A 330 -2.07 -43.53 52.53
N ASN A 331 -1.09 -42.67 52.86
CA ASN A 331 0.03 -43.01 53.75
C ASN A 331 -0.15 -42.54 55.21
N GLU A 332 -1.07 -41.62 55.48
CA GLU A 332 -1.35 -41.10 56.83
C GLU A 332 -2.74 -41.55 57.30
N SER A 333 -2.80 -42.58 58.16
CA SER A 333 -4.08 -43.05 58.73
C SER A 333 -4.65 -42.14 59.83
N ASP A 334 -3.90 -41.11 60.26
CA ASP A 334 -4.18 -40.32 61.47
C ASP A 334 -4.27 -38.78 61.23
N ALA A 335 -4.12 -38.28 60.00
CA ALA A 335 -4.28 -36.86 59.69
C ALA A 335 -5.78 -36.49 59.55
N THR A 336 -6.21 -35.38 60.14
CA THR A 336 -7.58 -34.90 59.94
C THR A 336 -7.75 -34.43 58.48
N SER A 337 -8.91 -34.66 57.86
CA SER A 337 -9.10 -34.32 56.44
C SER A 337 -8.94 -32.83 56.13
N LEU A 338 -9.07 -31.97 57.16
CA LEU A 338 -8.93 -30.52 57.08
C LEU A 338 -7.47 -30.09 56.89
N ASP A 339 -6.53 -30.72 57.59
CA ASP A 339 -5.09 -30.41 57.50
C ASP A 339 -4.52 -30.78 56.12
N ALA A 340 -4.98 -31.91 55.57
CA ALA A 340 -4.58 -32.36 54.25
C ALA A 340 -5.09 -31.42 53.14
N GLU A 341 -6.33 -30.94 53.25
CA GLU A 341 -6.94 -30.01 52.29
C GLU A 341 -6.28 -28.64 52.33
N TYR A 342 -5.90 -28.17 53.53
CA TYR A 342 -5.10 -26.95 53.71
C TYR A 342 -3.72 -27.04 53.05
N GLU A 343 -2.97 -28.13 53.25
CA GLU A 343 -1.66 -28.30 52.61
C GLU A 343 -1.75 -28.49 51.08
N ARG A 344 -2.85 -29.06 50.56
CA ARG A 344 -3.14 -29.08 49.11
C ARG A 344 -3.35 -27.68 48.56
N LEU A 345 -4.16 -26.86 49.23
CA LEU A 345 -4.45 -25.48 48.80
C LEU A 345 -3.20 -24.60 48.83
N LYS A 346 -2.39 -24.74 49.88
CA LYS A 346 -1.08 -24.08 50.00
C LYS A 346 -0.12 -24.49 48.88
N SER A 347 -0.05 -25.78 48.56
CA SER A 347 0.74 -26.28 47.42
C SER A 347 0.28 -25.70 46.08
N LEU A 348 -1.04 -25.51 45.90
CA LEU A 348 -1.64 -24.91 44.72
C LEU A 348 -1.28 -23.42 44.58
N ILE A 349 -1.35 -22.67 45.67
CA ILE A 349 -0.92 -21.27 45.75
C ILE A 349 0.57 -21.14 45.43
N GLU A 350 1.42 -21.97 46.03
CA GLU A 350 2.87 -21.98 45.76
C GLU A 350 3.19 -22.38 44.31
N GLY A 351 2.44 -23.32 43.74
CA GLY A 351 2.53 -23.73 42.34
C GLY A 351 2.22 -22.58 41.38
N HIS A 352 1.14 -21.84 41.63
CA HIS A 352 0.79 -20.64 40.88
C HIS A 352 1.86 -19.54 41.00
N ASP A 353 2.41 -19.30 42.20
CA ASP A 353 3.50 -18.33 42.40
C ASP A 353 4.76 -18.70 41.62
N HIS A 354 5.11 -19.99 41.58
CA HIS A 354 6.24 -20.46 40.79
C HIS A 354 6.02 -20.21 39.29
N MET A 355 4.82 -20.50 38.77
CA MET A 355 4.46 -20.24 37.38
C MET A 355 4.52 -18.75 37.03
N ILE A 356 3.91 -17.89 37.87
CA ILE A 356 3.88 -16.43 37.67
C ILE A 356 5.31 -15.88 37.60
N ASN A 357 6.17 -16.25 38.56
CA ASN A 357 7.55 -15.77 38.63
C ASN A 357 8.36 -16.18 37.39
N ASN A 358 8.21 -17.43 36.94
CA ASN A 358 8.87 -17.92 35.73
C ASN A 358 8.37 -17.20 34.46
N ILE A 359 7.05 -16.94 34.35
CA ILE A 359 6.50 -16.22 33.21
C ILE A 359 7.01 -14.78 33.17
N LYS A 360 6.98 -14.07 34.31
CA LYS A 360 7.49 -12.69 34.45
C LYS A 360 8.97 -12.58 34.09
N LYS A 361 9.81 -13.48 34.61
CA LYS A 361 11.24 -13.55 34.26
C LYS A 361 11.45 -13.79 32.76
N GLY A 362 10.64 -14.64 32.14
CA GLY A 362 10.66 -14.83 30.69
C GLY A 362 10.24 -13.58 29.90
N ASN A 363 9.28 -12.81 30.42
CA ASN A 363 8.77 -11.60 29.76
C ASN A 363 9.85 -10.51 29.66
N GLU A 364 10.76 -10.39 30.62
CA GLU A 364 11.88 -9.44 30.56
C GLU A 364 12.72 -9.58 29.29
N LYS A 365 12.95 -10.82 28.83
CA LYS A 365 13.68 -11.10 27.58
C LYS A 365 12.92 -10.58 26.36
N PHE A 366 11.59 -10.72 26.34
CA PHE A 366 10.76 -10.19 25.27
C PHE A 366 10.74 -8.66 25.28
N VAL A 367 10.64 -8.02 26.46
CA VAL A 367 10.71 -6.56 26.61
C VAL A 367 12.02 -6.02 26.04
N ALA A 368 13.16 -6.63 26.42
CA ALA A 368 14.46 -6.24 25.90
C ALA A 368 14.57 -6.43 24.38
N ALA A 369 14.08 -7.55 23.84
CA ALA A 369 14.10 -7.83 22.41
C ALA A 369 13.23 -6.83 21.61
N ILE A 370 12.05 -6.47 22.12
CA ILE A 370 11.17 -5.46 21.50
C ILE A 370 11.85 -4.09 21.50
N LYS A 371 12.44 -3.70 22.64
CA LYS A 371 13.14 -2.42 22.76
C LYS A 371 14.30 -2.33 21.75
N ASN A 372 15.17 -3.34 21.72
CA ASN A 372 16.30 -3.41 20.79
C ASN A 372 15.83 -3.36 19.32
N ALA A 373 14.73 -4.04 18.98
CA ALA A 373 14.19 -4.04 17.63
C ALA A 373 13.62 -2.67 17.21
N ARG A 374 13.07 -1.89 18.16
CA ARG A 374 12.47 -0.57 17.91
C ARG A 374 13.45 0.60 17.94
N GLU A 375 14.55 0.44 18.67
CA GLU A 375 15.61 1.46 18.78
C GLU A 375 16.66 1.34 17.66
N LEU A 376 16.49 0.41 16.71
CA LEU A 376 17.37 0.30 15.55
C LEU A 376 17.26 1.56 14.67
N GLU A 377 18.41 2.12 14.27
CA GLU A 377 18.49 3.36 13.46
C GLU A 377 17.90 3.19 12.05
N ASN A 378 17.95 1.97 11.49
CA ASN A 378 17.36 1.62 10.20
C ASN A 378 16.59 0.30 10.33
N PRO A 379 15.37 0.32 10.89
CA PRO A 379 14.60 -0.89 11.10
C PRO A 379 14.14 -1.45 9.75
N THR A 380 14.38 -2.74 9.52
CA THR A 380 13.83 -3.43 8.35
C THR A 380 12.38 -3.84 8.62
N GLN A 381 11.59 -4.07 7.57
CA GLN A 381 10.23 -4.63 7.70
C GLN A 381 10.20 -5.92 8.54
N VAL A 382 11.26 -6.74 8.45
CA VAL A 382 11.39 -7.98 9.25
C VAL A 382 11.61 -7.66 10.72
N THR A 383 12.42 -6.65 11.03
CA THR A 383 12.70 -6.19 12.40
C THR A 383 11.43 -5.68 13.06
N GLU A 384 10.65 -4.85 12.36
CA GLU A 384 9.36 -4.31 12.84
C GLU A 384 8.36 -5.43 13.15
N LEU A 385 8.12 -6.31 12.17
CA LEU A 385 7.21 -7.44 12.34
C LEU A 385 7.65 -8.38 13.46
N THR A 386 8.95 -8.57 13.66
CA THR A 386 9.49 -9.35 14.77
C THR A 386 9.18 -8.71 16.12
N ALA A 387 9.30 -7.39 16.23
CA ALA A 387 8.89 -6.67 17.44
C ALA A 387 7.39 -6.85 17.71
N ASP A 388 6.55 -6.73 16.69
CA ASP A 388 5.10 -6.91 16.81
C ASP A 388 4.72 -8.32 17.27
N ARG A 389 5.41 -9.35 16.74
CA ARG A 389 5.25 -10.73 17.18
C ARG A 389 5.59 -10.90 18.66
N PHE A 390 6.74 -10.38 19.10
CA PHE A 390 7.13 -10.47 20.49
C PHE A 390 6.17 -9.71 21.41
N GLN A 391 5.63 -8.59 20.95
CA GLN A 391 4.60 -7.87 21.70
C GLN A 391 3.31 -8.67 21.82
N ALA A 392 2.88 -9.38 20.77
CA ALA A 392 1.73 -10.27 20.83
C ALA A 392 1.95 -11.44 21.80
N PHE A 393 3.16 -12.02 21.85
CA PHE A 393 3.51 -13.06 22.81
C PHE A 393 3.51 -12.53 24.25
N LEU A 394 4.09 -11.36 24.47
CA LEU A 394 4.14 -10.71 25.78
C LEU A 394 2.72 -10.46 26.30
N TYR A 395 1.85 -9.86 25.48
CA TYR A 395 0.46 -9.57 25.85
C TYR A 395 -0.32 -10.83 26.28
N GLU A 396 -0.15 -11.95 25.58
CA GLU A 396 -0.85 -13.17 25.94
C GLU A 396 -0.28 -13.83 27.21
N ARG A 397 1.04 -13.74 27.41
CA ARG A 397 1.67 -14.23 28.64
C ARG A 397 1.27 -13.40 29.86
N GLU A 398 1.13 -12.08 29.70
CA GLU A 398 0.63 -11.18 30.74
C GLU A 398 -0.82 -11.45 31.12
N LYS A 399 -1.69 -11.79 30.14
CA LYS A 399 -3.05 -12.23 30.44
C LYS A 399 -3.10 -13.45 31.33
N MET A 400 -2.25 -14.43 31.06
CA MET A 400 -2.21 -15.63 31.89
C MET A 400 -1.65 -15.36 33.28
N VAL A 401 -0.65 -14.47 33.41
CA VAL A 401 -0.20 -14.01 34.73
C VAL A 401 -1.37 -13.42 35.51
N ALA A 402 -2.16 -12.52 34.89
CA ALA A 402 -3.32 -11.93 35.53
C ALA A 402 -4.40 -12.98 35.90
N GLN A 403 -4.58 -14.00 35.06
CA GLN A 403 -5.50 -15.10 35.37
C GLN A 403 -5.02 -15.92 36.59
N LEU A 404 -3.75 -16.32 36.62
CA LEU A 404 -3.18 -17.06 37.74
C LEU A 404 -3.20 -16.24 39.04
N GLU A 405 -2.95 -14.93 38.96
CA GLU A 405 -3.04 -14.01 40.10
C GLU A 405 -4.48 -13.93 40.63
N SER A 406 -5.48 -13.89 39.75
CA SER A 406 -6.91 -13.93 40.15
C SER A 406 -7.28 -15.26 40.80
N GLU A 407 -6.88 -16.38 40.21
CA GLU A 407 -7.19 -17.72 40.73
C GLU A 407 -6.53 -17.97 42.08
N LYS A 408 -5.29 -17.50 42.27
CA LYS A 408 -4.60 -17.48 43.57
C LYS A 408 -5.40 -16.68 44.60
N GLN A 409 -5.90 -15.51 44.23
CA GLN A 409 -6.68 -14.67 45.14
C GLN A 409 -8.00 -15.34 45.54
N ASP A 410 -8.70 -15.97 44.59
CA ASP A 410 -9.94 -16.71 44.84
C ASP A 410 -9.68 -17.86 45.84
N GLN A 411 -8.60 -18.62 45.64
CA GLN A 411 -8.14 -19.69 46.53
C GLN A 411 -7.85 -19.20 47.96
N MET A 412 -7.26 -18.01 48.12
CA MET A 412 -7.03 -17.40 49.43
C MET A 412 -8.30 -16.89 50.12
N THR A 413 -9.37 -16.60 49.38
CA THR A 413 -10.62 -16.08 49.94
C THR A 413 -11.62 -17.15 50.38
N ASP A 414 -11.55 -18.36 49.81
CA ASP A 414 -12.37 -19.50 50.27
C ASP A 414 -11.96 -19.95 51.70
N ASP A 415 -10.68 -19.80 52.09
CA ASP A 415 -10.18 -20.01 53.47
C ASP A 415 -10.85 -19.09 54.51
N VAL A 416 -11.33 -17.91 54.13
CA VAL A 416 -11.96 -16.95 55.05
C VAL A 416 -13.46 -17.20 55.21
N ALA A 417 -14.08 -18.01 54.32
CA ALA A 417 -15.51 -18.28 54.34
C ALA A 417 -15.91 -19.43 55.27
N GLU A 418 -15.02 -20.38 55.57
CA GLU A 418 -15.32 -21.51 56.47
C GLU A 418 -15.00 -21.24 57.96
N GLU A 419 -14.23 -20.17 58.29
CA GLU A 419 -13.92 -19.79 59.68
C GLU A 419 -14.90 -18.76 60.29
N MET A 420 -16.05 -18.49 59.67
CA MET A 420 -17.11 -17.66 60.27
C MET A 420 -18.37 -18.47 60.61
N ILE A 421 -18.30 -19.16 61.76
CA ILE A 421 -19.45 -19.59 62.54
C ILE A 421 -20.26 -18.34 62.99
N GLU A 422 -21.53 -18.33 62.59
CA GLU A 422 -22.68 -17.55 63.08
C GLU A 422 -22.43 -16.21 63.82
N ILE A 423 -22.64 -15.10 63.10
CA ILE A 423 -23.30 -13.91 63.68
C ILE A 423 -24.49 -13.57 62.79
N PRO A 424 -25.73 -13.53 63.31
CA PRO A 424 -26.91 -13.22 62.51
C PRO A 424 -26.92 -11.71 62.21
N ILE A 425 -26.48 -11.34 61.01
CA ILE A 425 -26.75 -10.01 60.47
C ILE A 425 -27.63 -10.18 59.24
N GLU A 426 -28.89 -9.78 59.40
CA GLU A 426 -29.86 -9.65 58.33
C GLU A 426 -29.30 -8.86 57.15
N LYS A 427 -28.80 -9.55 56.14
CA LYS A 427 -28.85 -9.10 54.75
C LYS A 427 -29.40 -10.23 53.93
N LYS A 428 -30.70 -10.14 53.62
CA LYS A 428 -31.48 -11.08 52.79
C LYS A 428 -30.68 -11.55 51.57
N GLU A 429 -30.08 -12.71 51.71
CA GLU A 429 -29.52 -13.43 50.59
C GLU A 429 -30.69 -13.97 49.76
N LYS A 430 -30.80 -13.52 48.51
CA LYS A 430 -31.90 -13.94 47.64
C LYS A 430 -31.76 -15.42 47.33
N THR A 431 -32.69 -16.21 47.87
CA THR A 431 -32.73 -17.67 47.73
C THR A 431 -32.66 -18.11 46.27
N LYS A 432 -32.23 -19.36 46.03
CA LYS A 432 -32.10 -19.98 44.70
C LYS A 432 -33.39 -19.84 43.84
N ALA A 433 -34.55 -19.76 44.48
CA ALA A 433 -35.85 -19.50 43.85
C ALA A 433 -36.01 -18.05 43.33
N GLU A 434 -35.49 -17.06 44.05
CA GLU A 434 -35.51 -15.64 43.64
C GLU A 434 -34.50 -15.34 42.54
N ARG A 435 -33.30 -15.97 42.58
CA ARG A 435 -32.34 -15.90 41.45
C ARG A 435 -32.94 -16.51 40.16
N LYS A 436 -33.73 -17.58 40.27
CA LYS A 436 -34.45 -18.19 39.14
C LYS A 436 -35.59 -17.29 38.62
N LYS A 437 -36.33 -16.61 39.51
CA LYS A 437 -37.34 -15.60 39.11
C LYS A 437 -36.71 -14.38 38.44
N ALA A 438 -35.58 -13.88 38.94
CA ALA A 438 -34.85 -12.76 38.34
C ALA A 438 -34.28 -13.11 36.96
N LYS A 439 -33.72 -14.31 36.79
CA LYS A 439 -33.23 -14.81 35.49
C LYS A 439 -34.37 -14.96 34.47
N ASN A 440 -35.55 -15.41 34.90
CA ASN A 440 -36.72 -15.51 34.03
C ASN A 440 -37.33 -14.14 33.69
N ALA A 441 -37.29 -13.17 34.61
CA ALA A 441 -37.71 -11.80 34.36
C ALA A 441 -36.77 -11.09 33.37
N ALA A 442 -35.46 -11.26 33.51
CA ALA A 442 -34.46 -10.73 32.57
C ALA A 442 -34.62 -11.34 31.17
N LYS A 443 -34.88 -12.66 31.08
CA LYS A 443 -35.12 -13.34 29.80
C LYS A 443 -36.41 -12.86 29.13
N LYS A 444 -37.47 -12.54 29.89
CA LYS A 444 -38.70 -11.93 29.38
C LYS A 444 -38.50 -10.47 28.93
N ALA A 445 -37.70 -9.69 29.66
CA ALA A 445 -37.36 -8.31 29.28
C ALA A 445 -36.53 -8.25 27.98
N ALA A 446 -35.52 -9.11 27.84
CA ALA A 446 -34.73 -9.21 26.61
C ALA A 446 -35.57 -9.64 25.40
N LYS A 447 -36.56 -10.52 25.60
CA LYS A 447 -37.48 -10.95 24.52
C LYS A 447 -38.46 -9.83 24.13
N LYS A 448 -38.86 -8.96 25.06
CA LYS A 448 -39.65 -7.74 24.78
C LYS A 448 -38.82 -6.67 24.03
N ALA A 449 -37.56 -6.48 24.41
CA ALA A 449 -36.64 -5.54 23.75
C ALA A 449 -36.35 -5.95 22.29
N LYS A 450 -36.12 -7.25 22.02
CA LYS A 450 -35.97 -7.76 20.65
C LYS A 450 -37.24 -7.56 19.79
N LYS A 451 -38.43 -7.70 20.39
CA LYS A 451 -39.71 -7.47 19.68
C LYS A 451 -39.97 -5.98 19.42
N ALA A 452 -39.44 -5.08 20.25
CA ALA A 452 -39.52 -3.63 20.05
C ALA A 452 -38.57 -3.15 18.94
N ASN A 453 -37.35 -3.69 18.86
CA ASN A 453 -36.42 -3.37 17.76
C ASN A 453 -36.88 -3.91 16.41
N ALA A 454 -37.49 -5.10 16.36
CA ALA A 454 -38.07 -5.63 15.13
C ALA A 454 -39.31 -4.83 14.62
N LYS A 455 -39.98 -4.09 15.51
CA LYS A 455 -41.07 -3.17 15.13
C LYS A 455 -40.55 -1.81 14.62
N LYS A 456 -39.38 -1.36 15.08
CA LYS A 456 -38.73 -0.14 14.56
C LYS A 456 -38.13 -0.36 13.17
N SER A 457 -37.50 -1.52 12.91
CA SER A 457 -36.92 -1.80 11.58
C SER A 457 -37.95 -2.03 10.47
N ASN A 458 -39.23 -2.22 10.81
CA ASN A 458 -40.33 -2.35 9.85
C ASN A 458 -41.13 -1.05 9.65
N ALA A 459 -40.75 0.03 10.35
CA ALA A 459 -41.31 1.37 10.16
C ALA A 459 -40.36 2.32 9.39
N GLU A 460 -39.15 1.85 9.06
CA GLU A 460 -38.13 2.55 8.25
C GLU A 460 -37.92 1.89 6.87
N LYS A 461 -38.83 0.99 6.47
CA LYS A 461 -39.06 0.60 5.07
C LYS A 461 -40.44 1.11 4.67
#